data_AF-A0A3B0RRE3-F1
#
_entry.id   AF-A0A3B0RRE3-F1
#
_cell.length_a   1.000
_cell.length_b   1.000
_cell.length_c   1.000
_cell.angle_alpha   90.00
_cell.angle_beta   90.00
_cell.angle_gamma   90.00
#
_symmetry.space_group_name_H-M   'P 1'
#
loop_
_entity.id
_entity.type
_entity.pdbx_description
1 polymer ?
#
loop_
_entity_poly.entity_id
_entity_poly.type
_entity_poly.pdbx_seq_one_letter_code
_entity_poly.pdbx_strand_id
1 'polypeptide(L)'
;MMRAPDAWAVAVRRPDGVIEAKRNELPALSSRNRLAKIPFLRGIFVLIESLQLGFRALSWSAEMSGEEEEEIGRKEIIFTMIF
;
A
#
# COMPACT_ATOMS: atom_id res chain seq x y z
N MET A 1 -9.29 -0.91 -1.47
CA MET A 1 -8.67 -1.04 -0.14
C MET A 1 -9.43 -0.18 0.85
N MET A 2 -9.64 -0.68 2.07
CA MET A 2 -10.15 0.10 3.21
C MET A 2 -9.09 0.19 4.31
N ARG A 3 -8.98 1.35 4.95
CA ARG A 3 -8.02 1.62 6.04
C ARG A 3 -8.76 1.89 7.34
N ALA A 4 -8.40 1.15 8.38
CA ALA A 4 -8.82 1.34 9.76
C ALA A 4 -7.65 1.96 10.57
N PRO A 5 -7.86 2.37 11.83
CA PRO A 5 -6.80 2.95 12.66
C PRO A 5 -5.57 2.04 12.86
N ASP A 6 -5.78 0.73 12.94
CA ASP A 6 -4.79 -0.29 13.28
C ASP A 6 -4.63 -1.38 12.22
N ALA A 7 -5.48 -1.39 11.19
CA ALA A 7 -5.49 -2.40 10.14
C ALA A 7 -5.84 -1.81 8.77
N TRP A 8 -5.52 -2.54 7.71
CA TRP A 8 -6.06 -2.30 6.39
C TRP A 8 -6.56 -3.61 5.79
N ALA A 9 -7.51 -3.49 4.86
CA ALA A 9 -8.10 -4.61 4.17
C ALA A 9 -8.19 -4.35 2.67
N VAL A 10 -8.02 -5.43 1.90
CA VAL A 10 -8.17 -5.44 0.45
C VAL A 10 -8.97 -6.68 0.07
N ALA A 11 -9.86 -6.53 -0.92
CA ALA A 11 -10.63 -7.62 -1.48
C ALA A 11 -10.46 -7.60 -3.00
N VAL A 12 -10.19 -8.76 -3.58
CA VAL A 12 -9.92 -8.95 -5.01
C VAL A 12 -10.81 -10.08 -5.53
N ARG A 13 -11.35 -9.88 -6.73
CA ARG A 13 -12.12 -10.90 -7.44
C ARG A 13 -11.16 -11.69 -8.30
N ARG A 14 -11.05 -12.99 -8.03
CA ARG A 14 -10.24 -13.92 -8.80
C ARG A 14 -10.90 -14.25 -10.14
N PRO A 15 -10.15 -14.71 -11.15
CA PRO A 15 -10.70 -15.11 -12.45
C PRO A 15 -11.74 -16.23 -12.38
N ASP A 16 -11.66 -17.09 -11.34
CA ASP A 16 -12.64 -18.15 -11.05
C ASP A 16 -13.97 -17.62 -10.48
N GLY A 17 -14.08 -16.31 -10.28
CA GLY A 17 -15.26 -15.64 -9.78
C GLY A 17 -15.35 -15.57 -8.25
N VAL A 18 -14.41 -16.17 -7.51
CA VAL A 18 -14.35 -16.10 -6.04
C VAL A 18 -13.78 -14.75 -5.60
N ILE A 19 -14.32 -14.20 -4.52
CA ILE A 19 -13.78 -12.98 -3.90
C ILE A 19 -12.89 -13.40 -2.73
N GLU A 20 -11.61 -13.09 -2.79
CA GLU A 20 -10.71 -13.21 -1.66
C GLU A 20 -10.53 -11.86 -0.95
N ALA A 21 -10.53 -11.90 0.38
CA ALA A 21 -10.31 -10.73 1.22
C ALA A 21 -9.15 -10.99 2.18
N LYS A 22 -8.25 -10.00 2.29
CA LYS A 22 -7.09 -10.06 3.16
C LYS A 22 -7.10 -8.86 4.11
N ARG A 23 -6.89 -9.13 5.40
CA ARG A 23 -6.69 -8.12 6.46
C ARG A 23 -5.25 -8.18 6.92
N ASN A 24 -4.59 -7.03 6.91
CA ASN A 24 -3.22 -6.88 7.41
C ASN A 24 -3.17 -5.77 8.46
N GLU A 25 -2.22 -5.87 9.37
CA GLU A 25 -1.95 -4.81 10.34
C GLU A 25 -1.40 -3.58 9.63
N LEU A 26 -1.76 -2.40 10.15
CA LEU A 26 -1.26 -1.15 9.63
C LEU A 26 0.16 -0.89 10.19
N PRO A 27 1.15 -0.59 9.33
CA PRO A 27 2.44 -0.13 9.82
C PRO A 27 2.23 1.13 10.64
N ALA A 28 2.71 1.15 11.88
CA ALA A 28 2.53 2.27 12.80
C ALA A 28 3.56 3.41 12.55
N LEU A 29 4.01 3.61 11.29
CA LEU A 29 5.14 4.49 10.95
C LEU A 29 4.81 5.95 11.26
N SER A 30 3.59 6.37 10.93
CA SER A 30 3.08 7.72 11.25
C SER A 30 2.91 7.96 12.76
N SER A 31 2.75 6.91 13.58
CA SER A 31 2.49 7.07 15.03
C SER A 31 3.75 6.99 15.90
N ARG A 32 4.81 6.30 15.45
CA ARG A 32 6.01 6.03 16.25
C ARG A 32 7.07 7.15 16.22
N ASN A 33 7.06 8.02 15.20
CA ASN A 33 8.13 8.99 15.00
C ASN A 33 7.82 10.36 15.65
N ARG A 34 8.79 10.90 16.40
CA ARG A 34 8.69 12.24 17.03
C ARG A 34 8.44 13.36 16.00
N LEU A 35 8.90 13.16 14.76
CA LEU A 35 8.73 14.06 13.62
C LEU A 35 7.30 14.06 13.05
N ALA A 36 6.54 12.98 13.23
CA ALA A 36 5.14 12.90 12.79
C ALA A 36 4.17 13.70 13.69
N LYS A 37 4.68 14.36 14.73
CA LYS A 37 3.93 15.34 15.55
C LYS A 37 3.87 16.72 14.92
N ILE A 38 4.71 17.02 13.94
CA ILE A 38 4.73 18.30 13.22
C ILE A 38 3.67 18.23 12.11
N PRO A 39 2.68 19.15 12.04
CA PRO A 39 1.53 19.04 11.14
C PRO A 39 1.88 18.80 9.65
N PHE A 40 2.90 19.50 9.13
CA PHE A 40 3.31 19.36 7.74
C PHE A 40 4.04 18.02 7.47
N LEU A 41 5.02 17.68 8.30
CA LEU A 41 5.75 16.40 8.18
C LEU A 41 4.82 15.20 8.41
N ARG A 42 3.84 15.32 9.31
CA ARG A 42 2.81 14.31 9.53
C ARG A 42 2.10 13.94 8.23
N GLY A 43 1.70 14.94 7.44
CA GLY A 43 1.05 14.72 6.15
C GLY A 43 1.93 13.93 5.18
N ILE A 44 3.21 14.30 5.06
CA ILE A 44 4.18 13.61 4.21
C ILE A 44 4.35 12.14 4.64
N PHE A 45 4.49 11.88 5.94
CA PHE A 45 4.61 10.51 6.45
C PHE A 45 3.34 9.68 6.16
N VAL A 46 2.16 10.25 6.36
CA VAL A 46 0.88 9.58 6.06
C VAL A 46 0.76 9.29 4.56
N LEU A 47 1.21 10.20 3.70
CA LEU A 47 1.20 10.02 2.26
C LEU A 47 2.12 8.87 1.84
N ILE A 48 3.37 8.87 2.30
CA ILE A 48 4.34 7.80 1.98
C ILE A 48 3.81 6.44 2.48
N GLU A 49 3.26 6.38 3.69
CA GLU A 49 2.68 5.16 4.26
C GLU A 49 1.49 4.67 3.43
N SER A 50 0.61 5.59 3.00
CA SER A 50 -0.56 5.24 2.16
C SER A 50 -0.15 4.78 0.77
N LEU A 51 0.88 5.38 0.16
CA LEU A 51 1.44 4.96 -1.11
C LEU A 51 2.03 3.54 -1.00
N GLN A 52 2.85 3.27 0.01
CA GLN A 52 3.41 1.94 0.22
C GLN A 52 2.34 0.87 0.42
N LEU A 53 1.29 1.18 1.18
CA LEU A 53 0.14 0.29 1.32
C LEU A 53 -0.59 0.09 0.00
N GLY A 54 -0.80 1.17 -0.77
CA GLY A 54 -1.44 1.15 -2.09
C GLY A 54 -0.73 0.21 -3.05
N PHE A 55 0.58 0.34 -3.18
CA PHE A 55 1.40 -0.57 -4.00
C PHE A 55 1.27 -2.02 -3.56
N ARG A 56 1.36 -2.30 -2.25
CA ARG A 56 1.19 -3.68 -1.75
C ARG A 56 -0.18 -4.28 -2.07
N ALA A 57 -1.23 -3.47 -2.03
CA ALA A 57 -2.56 -3.93 -2.39
C ALA A 57 -2.69 -4.14 -3.91
N LEU A 58 -2.02 -3.32 -4.72
CA LEU A 58 -2.01 -3.48 -6.17
C LEU A 58 -1.26 -4.76 -6.55
N SER A 59 -0.07 -5.00 -6.00
CA SER A 59 0.69 -6.24 -6.20
C SER A 59 -0.11 -7.47 -5.81
N TRP A 60 -0.72 -7.45 -4.61
CA TRP A 60 -1.60 -8.56 -4.20
C TRP A 60 -2.81 -8.74 -5.14
N SER A 61 -3.34 -7.65 -5.71
CA SER A 61 -4.41 -7.74 -6.70
C SER A 61 -3.95 -8.38 -8.00
N ALA A 62 -2.75 -8.05 -8.48
CA ALA A 62 -2.16 -8.63 -9.68
C ALA A 62 -1.88 -10.14 -9.48
N GLU A 63 -1.23 -10.50 -8.37
CA GLU A 63 -0.98 -11.89 -7.96
C GLU A 63 -2.26 -12.73 -7.97
N MET A 64 -3.35 -12.19 -7.42
CA MET A 64 -4.65 -12.89 -7.34
C MET A 64 -5.43 -12.88 -8.67
N SER A 65 -5.15 -11.93 -9.58
CA SER A 65 -5.73 -11.85 -10.92
C SER A 65 -5.07 -12.86 -11.89
N GLY A 66 -3.92 -13.43 -11.52
CA GLY A 66 -3.13 -14.29 -12.40
C GLY A 66 -2.31 -13.49 -13.43
N GLU A 67 -2.09 -12.20 -13.17
CA GLU A 67 -1.15 -11.37 -13.91
C GLU A 67 0.26 -11.66 -13.36
N GLU A 68 1.18 -12.11 -14.22
CA GLU A 68 2.60 -12.21 -13.85
C GLU A 68 3.16 -10.80 -13.64
N GLU A 69 3.50 -10.47 -12.39
CA GLU A 69 4.00 -9.16 -12.03
C GLU A 69 5.47 -9.01 -12.50
N GLU A 70 5.73 -8.08 -13.42
CA GLU A 70 7.07 -7.49 -13.52
C GLU A 70 7.29 -6.71 -12.21
N GLU A 71 8.16 -7.20 -11.33
CA GLU A 71 8.48 -6.52 -10.07
C GLU A 71 9.06 -5.13 -10.38
N ILE A 72 8.21 -4.11 -10.36
CA ILE A 72 8.64 -2.71 -10.53
C ILE A 72 9.48 -2.33 -9.31
N GLY A 73 10.79 -2.30 -9.49
CA GLY A 73 11.75 -2.01 -8.44
C GLY A 73 11.56 -0.59 -7.91
N ARG A 74 11.82 -0.39 -6.61
CA ARG A 74 11.75 0.93 -5.95
C ARG A 74 12.51 2.04 -6.72
N LYS A 75 13.55 1.68 -7.47
CA LYS A 75 14.33 2.59 -8.32
C LYS A 75 13.58 3.01 -9.58
N GLU A 76 12.82 2.11 -10.20
CA GLU A 76 12.03 2.41 -11.41
C GLU A 76 10.88 3.35 -11.07
N ILE A 77 10.18 3.13 -9.96
CA ILE A 77 9.13 4.04 -9.47
C ILE A 77 9.70 5.45 -9.23
N ILE A 78 10.87 5.55 -8.60
CA ILE A 78 11.52 6.84 -8.34
C ILE A 78 11.95 7.51 -9.64
N PHE A 79 12.44 6.74 -10.62
CA PHE A 79 12.82 7.25 -11.93
C PHE A 79 11.62 7.85 -12.67
N THR A 80 10.49 7.13 -12.76
CA THR A 80 9.26 7.62 -13.41
C THR A 80 8.64 8.83 -12.74
N MET A 81 8.82 9.00 -11.42
CA MET A 81 8.29 10.17 -10.71
C MET A 81 9.15 11.43 -10.91
N ILE A 82 10.40 11.29 -11.34
CA ILE A 82 11.35 12.41 -11.46
C ILE A 82 11.58 12.80 -12.93
N PHE A 83 11.42 11.86 -13.87
CA PHE A 83 11.59 12.05 -15.30
C PHE A 83 10.26 11.95 -16.04
#